data_AF-A0A7C2YG55-F1
#
_entry.id   AF-A0A7C2YG55-F1
#
_cell.length_a   1.000
_cell.length_b   1.000
_cell.length_c   1.000
_cell.angle_alpha   90.00
_cell.angle_beta   90.00
_cell.angle_gamma   90.00
#
_symmetry.space_group_name_H-M   'P 1'
#
loop_
_entity.id
_entity.type
_entity.pdbx_description
1 polymer ?
#
loop_
_entity_poly.entity_id
_entity_poly.type
_entity_poly.pdbx_seq_one_letter_code
_entity_poly.pdbx_strand_id
1 'polypeptide(L)'
;MKRLFIRLPQVKPQPEGRPSACPRCSSPVLQARGKTRKPLRDLRLGEVLVQRYRCPACRHTFRHYPEGVDRRHQSRRTAALSALLWALGLSTRATASLLAGLEVALSAMSVWRDVLLLLREAKGLLGGRRVPCLGMKRLLGEAPG
;
A
#
# COMPACT_ATOMS: atom_id res chain seq x y z
N MET A 1 20.70 8.49 -23.37
CA MET A 1 19.99 7.38 -22.67
C MET A 1 18.82 7.96 -21.89
N LYS A 2 17.58 7.51 -22.15
CA LYS A 2 16.41 7.96 -21.36
C LYS A 2 16.47 7.27 -19.99
N ARG A 3 16.45 8.06 -18.91
CA ARG A 3 16.40 7.57 -17.52
C ARG A 3 14.98 7.65 -17.02
N LEU A 4 14.50 6.60 -16.39
CA LEU A 4 13.17 6.54 -15.81
C LEU A 4 13.31 6.64 -14.29
N PHE A 5 12.70 7.67 -13.70
CA PHE A 5 12.70 7.88 -12.26
C PHE A 5 11.37 7.42 -11.68
N ILE A 6 11.40 6.37 -10.86
CA ILE A 6 10.23 5.84 -10.17
C ILE A 6 10.28 6.31 -8.72
N ARG A 7 9.27 7.08 -8.30
CA ARG A 7 9.11 7.49 -6.91
C ARG A 7 8.28 6.45 -6.16
N LEU A 8 8.89 5.80 -5.17
CA LEU A 8 8.19 4.94 -4.23
C LEU A 8 7.49 5.79 -3.16
N PRO A 9 6.37 5.31 -2.59
CA PRO A 9 5.65 6.07 -1.57
C PRO A 9 6.52 6.31 -0.33
N GLN A 10 6.33 7.49 0.28
CA GLN A 10 7.01 7.86 1.50
C GLN A 10 6.39 7.12 2.70
N VAL A 11 7.24 6.79 3.67
CA VAL A 11 6.86 6.11 4.90
C VAL A 11 7.49 6.90 6.03
N LYS A 12 6.67 7.34 6.97
CA LYS A 12 7.10 8.13 8.12
C LYS A 12 7.22 7.24 9.37
N PRO A 13 8.18 7.48 10.26
CA PRO A 13 8.39 6.65 11.45
C PRO A 13 7.35 6.90 12.56
N GLN A 14 6.73 8.08 12.59
CA GLN A 14 5.78 8.48 13.63
C GLN A 14 4.54 9.15 13.01
N PRO A 15 3.34 8.94 13.59
CA PRO A 15 2.13 9.63 13.16
C PRO A 15 2.26 11.14 13.31
N GLU A 16 1.80 11.84 12.28
CA GLU A 16 1.73 13.30 12.26
C GLU A 16 0.34 13.75 12.67
N GLY A 17 0.29 14.70 13.61
CA GLY A 17 -0.95 15.28 14.08
C GLY A 17 -1.86 14.31 14.85
N ARG A 18 -3.13 14.70 14.92
CA ARG A 18 -4.20 13.98 15.62
C ARG A 18 -5.31 13.63 14.63
N PRO A 19 -5.90 12.44 14.68
CA PRO A 19 -7.09 12.12 13.90
C PRO A 19 -8.25 13.07 14.26
N SER A 20 -8.95 13.56 13.24
CA SER A 20 -10.03 14.55 13.39
C SER A 20 -11.24 14.00 14.16
N ALA A 21 -11.59 12.74 13.94
CA ALA A 21 -12.77 12.12 14.52
C ALA A 21 -12.61 10.62 14.76
N CYS A 22 -13.50 10.07 15.58
CA CYS A 22 -13.62 8.63 15.76
C CYS A 22 -14.11 7.96 14.45
N PRO A 23 -13.45 6.89 13.96
CA PRO A 23 -13.86 6.21 12.73
C PRO A 23 -15.20 5.48 12.82
N ARG A 24 -15.80 5.39 14.02
CA ARG A 24 -17.07 4.66 14.25
C ARG A 24 -18.27 5.56 14.47
N CYS A 25 -18.10 6.62 15.27
CA CYS A 25 -19.20 7.52 15.67
C CYS A 25 -18.95 8.98 15.29
N SER A 26 -17.87 9.27 14.58
CA SER A 26 -17.49 10.61 14.14
C SER A 26 -17.30 11.66 15.24
N SER A 27 -17.26 11.25 16.52
CA SER A 27 -17.00 12.16 17.63
C SER A 27 -15.58 12.75 17.54
N PRO A 28 -15.40 14.07 17.70
CA PRO A 28 -14.09 14.73 17.68
C PRO A 28 -13.29 14.52 18.97
N VAL A 29 -13.97 14.16 20.07
CA VAL A 29 -13.34 13.95 21.37
C VAL A 29 -12.67 12.58 21.38
N LEU A 30 -11.35 12.57 21.49
CA LEU A 30 -10.51 11.40 21.49
C LEU A 30 -9.50 11.47 22.64
N GLN A 31 -9.43 10.41 23.43
CA GLN A 31 -8.44 10.24 24.49
C GLN A 31 -7.23 9.48 23.95
N ALA A 32 -6.04 10.08 24.03
CA ALA A 32 -4.80 9.40 23.70
C ALA A 32 -4.46 8.38 24.81
N ARG A 33 -4.22 7.13 24.42
CA ARG A 33 -3.95 6.00 25.35
C ARG A 33 -2.48 5.61 25.42
N GLY A 34 -1.62 6.17 24.56
CA GLY A 34 -0.19 5.90 24.51
C GLY A 34 0.32 5.52 23.12
N LYS A 35 1.64 5.51 22.96
CA LYS A 35 2.35 5.10 21.74
C LYS A 35 2.82 3.65 21.89
N THR A 36 2.78 2.89 20.80
CA THR A 36 3.25 1.50 20.76
C THR A 36 4.15 1.33 19.53
N ARG A 37 5.30 0.66 19.71
CA ARG A 37 6.17 0.26 18.59
C ARG A 37 5.52 -0.89 17.84
N LYS A 38 5.47 -0.78 16.52
CA LYS A 38 4.95 -1.81 15.63
C LYS A 38 6.07 -2.26 14.69
N PRO A 39 6.37 -3.56 14.62
CA PRO A 39 7.33 -4.08 13.65
C PRO A 39 6.80 -3.89 12.23
N LEU A 40 7.69 -3.46 11.34
CA LEU A 40 7.41 -3.15 9.96
C LEU A 40 8.45 -3.82 9.05
N ARG A 41 7.96 -4.51 8.03
CA ARG A 41 8.78 -5.00 6.93
C ARG A 41 8.94 -3.86 5.93
N ASP A 42 10.06 -3.16 6.03
CA ASP A 42 10.49 -2.14 5.09
C ASP A 42 12.02 -2.18 4.93
N LEU A 43 12.51 -1.69 3.79
CA LEU A 43 13.94 -1.62 3.48
C LEU A 43 14.69 -0.58 4.31
N ARG A 44 13.98 0.38 4.89
CA ARG A 44 14.60 1.50 5.64
C ARG A 44 14.19 1.56 7.10
N LEU A 45 13.05 0.98 7.45
CA LEU A 45 12.43 1.09 8.77
C LEU A 45 12.01 -0.29 9.25
N GLY A 46 12.65 -0.80 10.30
CA GLY A 46 12.27 -2.08 10.94
C GLY A 46 11.04 -1.95 11.86
N GLU A 47 10.72 -0.73 12.29
CA GLU A 47 9.59 -0.46 13.17
C GLU A 47 9.07 0.97 13.02
N VAL A 48 7.83 1.18 13.47
CA VAL A 48 7.19 2.49 13.51
C VAL A 48 6.41 2.70 14.80
N LEU A 49 6.30 3.96 15.21
CA LEU A 49 5.45 4.35 16.33
C LEU A 49 3.99 4.45 15.88
N VAL A 50 3.09 3.90 16.67
CA VAL A 50 1.64 3.94 16.43
C VAL A 50 0.96 4.53 17.65
N GLN A 51 0.12 5.54 17.45
CA GLN A 51 -0.61 6.19 18.54
C GLN A 51 -1.97 5.51 18.73
N ARG A 52 -2.30 5.13 19.97
CA ARG A 52 -3.60 4.54 20.31
C ARG A 52 -4.55 5.63 20.82
N TYR A 53 -5.79 5.58 20.36
CA TYR A 53 -6.87 6.46 20.79
C TYR A 53 -8.06 5.65 21.29
N ARG A 54 -8.78 6.20 22.26
CA ARG A 54 -10.08 5.72 22.71
C ARG A 54 -11.10 6.84 22.57
N CYS A 55 -12.22 6.55 21.93
CA CYS A 55 -13.35 7.46 21.93
C CYS A 55 -14.14 7.31 23.25
N PRO A 56 -14.42 8.40 23.99
CA PRO A 56 -15.24 8.34 25.20
C PRO A 56 -16.72 8.06 24.88
N ALA A 57 -17.24 8.55 23.75
CA ALA A 57 -18.66 8.39 23.38
C ALA A 57 -19.03 6.93 23.06
N CYS A 58 -18.31 6.29 22.13
CA CYS A 58 -18.62 4.92 21.70
C CYS A 58 -17.71 3.84 22.32
N ARG A 59 -16.77 4.24 23.20
CA ARG A 59 -15.74 3.37 23.81
C ARG A 59 -14.83 2.63 22.82
N HIS A 60 -14.93 2.91 21.52
CA HIS A 60 -14.10 2.27 20.49
C HIS A 60 -12.63 2.66 20.63
N THR A 61 -11.74 1.68 20.52
CA THR A 61 -10.29 1.89 20.52
C THR A 61 -9.73 1.66 19.12
N PHE A 62 -8.88 2.57 18.66
CA PHE A 62 -8.26 2.46 17.34
C PHE A 62 -6.81 2.96 17.37
N ARG A 63 -6.09 2.60 16.31
CA ARG A 63 -4.69 2.93 16.10
C ARG A 63 -4.59 3.97 14.98
N HIS A 64 -3.86 5.04 15.23
CA HIS A 64 -3.49 6.03 14.24
C HIS A 64 -2.08 5.71 13.75
N TYR A 65 -1.97 5.39 12.46
CA TYR A 65 -0.74 4.98 11.80
C TYR A 65 -0.06 6.17 11.14
N PRO A 66 1.27 6.16 11.03
CA PRO A 66 1.99 7.12 10.22
C PRO A 66 1.69 6.97 8.73
N GLU A 67 2.01 8.02 7.98
CA GLU A 67 1.95 8.00 6.52
C GLU A 67 2.75 6.83 5.93
N GLY A 68 2.17 6.14 4.94
CA GLY A 68 2.80 4.99 4.30
C GLY A 68 2.69 3.68 5.10
N VAL A 69 2.02 3.67 6.25
CA VAL A 69 1.79 2.47 7.07
C VAL A 69 0.30 2.25 7.31
N ASP A 70 -0.15 1.03 7.04
CA ASP A 70 -1.51 0.58 7.32
C ASP A 70 -1.52 -0.44 8.47
N ARG A 71 -2.62 -1.19 8.66
CA ARG A 71 -2.70 -2.28 9.65
C ARG A 71 -1.70 -3.41 9.36
N ARG A 72 -1.31 -3.62 8.10
CA ARG A 72 -0.37 -4.68 7.66
C ARG A 72 1.01 -4.51 8.27
N HIS A 73 1.75 -5.60 8.44
CA HIS A 73 3.15 -5.59 8.91
C HIS A 73 4.16 -5.20 7.82
N GLN A 74 3.70 -4.67 6.68
CA GLN A 74 4.50 -4.28 5.54
C GLN A 74 4.19 -2.82 5.20
N SER A 75 5.22 -2.08 4.81
CA SER A 75 5.03 -0.68 4.40
C SER A 75 4.41 -0.58 3.01
N ARG A 76 3.74 0.54 2.71
CA ARG A 76 3.27 0.83 1.34
C ARG A 76 4.43 0.92 0.34
N ARG A 77 5.62 1.34 0.80
CA ARG A 77 6.84 1.39 -0.03
C ARG A 77 7.26 0.01 -0.49
N THR A 78 7.33 -0.94 0.42
CA THR A 78 7.69 -2.32 0.11
C THR A 78 6.64 -2.99 -0.78
N ALA A 79 5.35 -2.72 -0.54
CA ALA A 79 4.29 -3.24 -1.39
C ALA A 79 4.33 -2.64 -2.82
N ALA A 80 4.62 -1.35 -2.95
CA ALA A 80 4.80 -0.72 -4.26
C ALA A 80 6.04 -1.28 -4.98
N LEU A 81 7.14 -1.50 -4.26
CA LEU A 81 8.35 -2.09 -4.83
C LEU A 81 8.13 -3.55 -5.27
N SER A 82 7.44 -4.36 -4.47
CA SER A 82 7.16 -5.75 -4.83
C SER A 82 6.30 -5.85 -6.10
N ALA A 83 5.27 -5.01 -6.20
CA ALA A 83 4.44 -4.92 -7.39
C ALA A 83 5.19 -4.37 -8.61
N LEU A 84 6.11 -3.41 -8.41
CA LEU A 84 6.96 -2.88 -9.48
C LEU A 84 7.89 -3.95 -10.04
N LEU A 85 8.58 -4.70 -9.18
CA LEU A 85 9.47 -5.79 -9.59
C LEU A 85 8.71 -6.85 -10.41
N TRP A 86 7.49 -7.19 -9.97
CA TRP A 86 6.62 -8.08 -10.73
C TRP A 86 6.24 -7.48 -12.10
N ALA A 87 5.89 -6.19 -12.16
CA ALA A 87 5.56 -5.51 -13.41
C ALA A 87 6.75 -5.42 -14.39
N LEU A 88 7.98 -5.43 -13.87
CA LEU A 88 9.22 -5.51 -14.67
C LEU A 88 9.53 -6.93 -15.18
N GLY A 89 8.68 -7.92 -14.88
CA GLY A 89 8.77 -9.27 -15.42
C GLY A 89 9.28 -10.33 -14.44
N LEU A 90 9.52 -9.99 -13.17
CA LEU A 90 9.91 -10.99 -12.17
C LEU A 90 8.70 -11.84 -11.76
N SER A 91 8.92 -13.14 -11.58
CA SER A 91 7.92 -14.02 -10.95
C SER A 91 7.72 -13.63 -9.48
N THR A 92 6.57 -13.97 -8.89
CA THR A 92 6.29 -13.68 -7.47
C THR A 92 7.30 -14.32 -6.51
N ARG A 93 7.85 -15.49 -6.89
CA ARG A 93 8.93 -16.16 -6.14
C ARG A 93 10.26 -15.43 -6.32
N ALA A 94 10.63 -15.05 -7.54
CA ALA A 94 11.86 -14.30 -7.80
C ALA A 94 11.85 -12.94 -7.08
N THR A 95 10.73 -12.23 -7.10
CA THR A 95 10.54 -10.98 -6.34
C THR A 95 10.71 -11.20 -4.84
N ALA A 96 10.13 -12.27 -4.29
CA ALA A 96 10.29 -12.60 -2.87
C ALA A 96 11.75 -12.91 -2.50
N SER A 97 12.46 -13.68 -3.33
CA SER A 97 13.88 -14.00 -3.12
C SER A 97 14.76 -12.74 -3.21
N LEU A 98 14.50 -11.87 -4.18
CA LEU A 98 15.22 -10.60 -4.32
C LEU A 98 15.01 -9.71 -3.10
N LEU A 99 13.76 -9.57 -2.63
CA LEU A 99 13.46 -8.77 -1.43
C LEU A 99 14.06 -9.38 -0.17
N ALA A 100 14.14 -10.71 -0.07
CA ALA A 100 14.84 -11.38 1.03
C ALA A 100 16.34 -11.07 1.02
N GLY A 101 16.98 -10.99 -0.16
CA GLY A 101 18.37 -10.53 -0.30
C GLY A 101 18.57 -9.06 0.08
N LEU A 102 17.50 -8.27 0.09
CA LEU A 102 17.48 -6.89 0.61
C LEU A 102 16.97 -6.83 2.07
N GLU A 103 17.09 -7.93 2.81
CA GLU A 103 16.70 -8.06 4.23
C GLU A 103 15.19 -7.92 4.51
N VAL A 104 14.35 -7.99 3.47
CA VAL A 104 12.89 -7.91 3.62
C VAL A 104 12.25 -9.24 3.22
N ALA A 105 12.07 -10.10 4.21
CA ALA A 105 11.46 -11.42 4.02
C ALA A 105 9.95 -11.31 3.74
N LEU A 106 9.54 -11.67 2.52
CA LEU A 106 8.14 -11.81 2.11
C LEU A 106 7.89 -13.20 1.53
N SER A 107 6.66 -13.69 1.67
CA SER A 107 6.22 -14.88 0.94
C SER A 107 5.76 -14.50 -0.46
N ALA A 108 5.84 -15.43 -1.42
CA ALA A 108 5.31 -15.23 -2.78
C ALA A 108 3.81 -14.84 -2.76
N MET A 109 3.04 -15.34 -1.79
CA MET A 109 1.64 -14.95 -1.59
C MET A 109 1.48 -13.50 -1.10
N SER A 110 2.42 -12.98 -0.31
CA SER A 110 2.42 -11.57 0.09
C SER A 110 2.67 -10.68 -1.11
N VAL A 111 3.66 -11.02 -1.95
CA VAL A 111 3.93 -10.33 -3.22
C VAL A 111 2.70 -10.34 -4.13
N TRP A 112 2.03 -11.49 -4.27
CA TRP A 112 0.80 -11.57 -5.08
C TRP A 112 -0.32 -10.67 -4.55
N ARG A 113 -0.49 -10.59 -3.22
CA ARG A 113 -1.47 -9.68 -2.59
C ARG A 113 -1.14 -8.21 -2.83
N ASP A 114 0.14 -7.85 -2.88
CA ASP A 114 0.58 -6.48 -3.19
C ASP A 114 0.30 -6.14 -4.65
N VAL A 115 0.59 -7.06 -5.58
CA VAL A 115 0.25 -6.93 -7.00
C VAL A 115 -1.25 -6.71 -7.19
N LEU A 116 -2.09 -7.54 -6.55
CA LEU A 116 -3.54 -7.37 -6.63
C LEU A 116 -4.03 -6.03 -6.08
N LEU A 117 -3.41 -5.54 -5.00
CA LEU A 117 -3.72 -4.23 -4.43
C LEU A 117 -3.39 -3.11 -5.43
N LEU A 118 -2.19 -3.14 -6.00
CA LEU A 118 -1.75 -2.15 -6.98
C LEU A 118 -2.60 -2.19 -8.25
N LEU A 119 -2.98 -3.38 -8.74
CA LEU A 119 -3.86 -3.53 -9.90
C LEU A 119 -5.25 -2.95 -9.64
N ARG A 120 -5.79 -3.08 -8.42
CA ARG A 120 -7.09 -2.46 -8.05
C ARG A 120 -6.98 -0.93 -8.05
N GLU A 121 -5.92 -0.40 -7.46
CA GLU A 121 -5.64 1.04 -7.46
C GLU A 121 -5.47 1.57 -8.89
N ALA A 122 -4.69 0.88 -9.72
CA ALA A 122 -4.46 1.24 -11.12
C ALA A 122 -5.74 1.15 -11.98
N LYS A 123 -6.57 0.11 -11.79
CA LYS A 123 -7.88 0.02 -12.45
C LYS A 123 -8.79 1.19 -12.07
N GLY A 124 -8.77 1.63 -10.82
CA GLY A 124 -9.49 2.82 -10.39
C GLY A 124 -9.04 4.09 -11.12
N LEU A 125 -7.75 4.22 -11.39
CA LEU A 125 -7.18 5.35 -12.15
C LEU A 125 -7.48 5.29 -13.65
N LEU A 126 -7.52 4.09 -14.22
CA LEU A 126 -7.73 3.87 -15.66
C LEU A 126 -9.21 3.78 -16.04
N GLY A 127 -10.11 3.49 -15.10
CA GLY A 127 -11.55 3.31 -15.35
C GLY A 127 -12.26 4.52 -15.99
N GLY A 128 -11.69 5.73 -15.89
CA GLY A 128 -12.20 6.94 -16.54
C GLY A 128 -11.53 7.30 -17.86
N ARG A 129 -10.40 6.66 -18.23
CA ARG A 129 -9.69 6.96 -19.47
C ARG A 129 -10.14 5.99 -20.55
N ARG A 130 -11.00 6.45 -21.47
CA ARG A 130 -11.15 5.81 -22.79
C ARG A 130 -9.83 5.99 -23.52
N VAL A 131 -8.95 5.00 -23.40
CA VAL A 131 -7.74 4.97 -24.23
C VAL A 131 -8.21 4.44 -25.58
N PRO A 132 -8.16 5.23 -26.68
CA PRO A 132 -8.38 4.67 -28.00
C PRO A 132 -7.26 3.68 -28.26
N CYS A 133 -7.56 2.41 -28.07
CA CYS A 133 -6.66 1.31 -28.32
C CYS A 133 -6.53 1.15 -29.84
N LEU A 134 -5.50 1.79 -30.40
CA LEU A 134 -5.11 1.60 -31.80
C LEU A 134 -4.77 0.10 -31.98
N GLY A 135 -5.63 -0.63 -32.71
CA GLY A 135 -5.41 -2.05 -33.04
C GLY A 135 -6.33 -3.07 -32.36
N MET A 136 -7.28 -2.67 -31.51
CA MET A 136 -8.17 -3.62 -30.81
C MET A 136 -9.38 -4.11 -31.63
N LYS A 137 -9.47 -3.75 -32.93
CA LYS A 137 -10.53 -4.22 -33.85
C LYS A 137 -10.44 -5.72 -34.18
N ARG A 138 -9.30 -6.39 -33.92
CA ARG A 138 -9.13 -7.83 -34.28
C ARG A 138 -9.59 -8.83 -33.23
N LEU A 139 -9.87 -8.42 -31.98
CA LEU A 139 -10.20 -9.36 -30.90
C LEU A 139 -11.69 -9.40 -30.54
N LEU A 140 -12.51 -8.49 -31.08
CA LEU A 140 -13.93 -8.40 -30.76
C LEU A 140 -14.87 -8.79 -31.89
N GLY A 141 -14.38 -9.52 -32.91
CA GLY A 141 -15.26 -10.24 -33.84
C GLY A 141 -16.44 -9.45 -34.41
N GLU A 142 -16.28 -8.15 -34.67
CA GLU A 142 -17.32 -7.38 -35.38
C GLU A 142 -17.16 -7.66 -36.87
N ALA A 143 -18.06 -8.51 -37.40
CA ALA A 143 -18.21 -8.74 -38.82
C ALA A 143 -18.65 -7.43 -39.52
N PRO A 144 -18.05 -7.05 -40.66
CA PRO A 144 -18.56 -5.94 -41.45
C PRO A 144 -19.85 -6.37 -42.16
N GLY A 145 -20.94 -5.65 -41.89
CA GLY A 145 -22.12 -5.60 -42.75
C GLY A 145 -21.93 -4.66 -43.93
#